data_AF-A0A2D5QQ06-F1
#
_entry.id   AF-A0A2D5QQ06-F1
#
_cell.length_a   1.000
_cell.length_b   1.000
_cell.length_c   1.000
_cell.angle_alpha   90.00
_cell.angle_beta   90.00
_cell.angle_gamma   90.00
#
_symmetry.space_group_name_H-M   'P 1'
#
loop_
_entity.id
_entity.type
_entity.pdbx_description
1 polymer ?
#
loop_
_entity_poly.entity_id
_entity_poly.type
_entity_poly.pdbx_seq_one_letter_code
_entity_poly.pdbx_strand_id
1 'polypeptide(L)'
;MYTSKHPIFLNTHSNSIMNLTRKLTLGMVLFSGVSLHTACSPDESVGFSENSTSYSEQTTSNSRSNQNNTGPNAYDDGYSSEAQEVPPGMNSDRSEAITENVEVTYNDIEDASHDNQLTFAVDVDTASYTIARDYLNQGMLPPKEVIRVEEFINFFDYTDAAPESLEENPFAVHLDAAKAPFAQNHTLLRVGLKGFEVANEDRPETNLVFLVDTSGSMSSSIQMVRDSLGLLLDNLNPTDTIAIVTYAGNSKIALRPTQASNRETILNAMSSLTAGGSTNGADGINSAYDLAEDAFQEDGLNRVVLCTDGDFNVGVVGDELYDLIEEKRESGITLSVLGFGNRYNDTQMEQLADRGNGNYTFIDSLREAQRALVDRLTATLMVIAKDVKIQLEVNPTIVKAYRLLGYENRAIADEDFRNDSVDAGEIGAGHGVTALVELELYPQGERPSLEDIGAQVANEEGPNVELTTEDEDHSAATDGQEGEDEVSDEINENELTEAETESETESEIESETEVEQTLFVDSIFAQEDAPLAMLRLRHKTPDAGTEDEAMEQTHLISERDIREDAKRASKQLMFAAAVAEFAEILRESPHVSSADFDAIIELANEGKVEGDEWMEEFITLVETAQSLYGMN
;
A
#
# COMPACT_ATOMS: atom_id res chain seq x y z
N MET A 1 44.44 -64.35 20.09
CA MET A 1 44.58 -63.93 18.67
C MET A 1 43.57 -62.80 18.49
N TYR A 2 43.99 -61.53 18.35
CA TYR A 2 44.51 -60.91 17.10
C TYR A 2 43.44 -61.01 15.99
N THR A 3 42.92 -59.94 15.38
CA THR A 3 43.24 -58.48 15.30
C THR A 3 41.93 -57.69 15.13
N SER A 4 41.62 -56.59 15.81
CA SER A 4 42.19 -55.23 15.75
C SER A 4 42.05 -54.48 14.41
N LYS A 5 41.20 -53.44 14.37
CA LYS A 5 41.62 -52.03 14.27
C LYS A 5 40.51 -51.13 14.84
N HIS A 6 40.90 -50.00 15.42
CA HIS A 6 40.06 -49.05 16.17
C HIS A 6 40.66 -47.62 15.95
N PRO A 7 40.12 -46.53 16.52
CA PRO A 7 39.63 -45.37 15.77
C PRO A 7 40.59 -44.15 15.78
N ILE A 8 40.14 -43.04 15.19
CA ILE A 8 40.65 -41.68 15.45
C ILE A 8 39.45 -40.76 15.76
N PHE A 9 39.66 -39.80 16.67
CA PHE A 9 38.73 -38.81 17.22
C PHE A 9 39.55 -37.52 17.48
N LEU A 10 38.92 -36.33 17.55
CA LEU A 10 39.54 -35.01 17.87
C LEU A 10 40.46 -34.47 16.72
N ASN A 11 40.79 -33.18 16.51
CA ASN A 11 40.48 -31.83 17.05
C ASN A 11 41.15 -30.80 16.08
N THR A 12 40.90 -29.47 15.98
CA THR A 12 40.01 -28.44 16.59
C THR A 12 39.89 -27.26 15.58
N HIS A 13 38.98 -26.27 15.67
CA HIS A 13 39.13 -25.10 16.57
C HIS A 13 37.87 -24.22 16.70
N SER A 14 37.61 -23.81 17.94
CA SER A 14 36.87 -22.58 18.26
C SER A 14 37.90 -21.47 18.59
N ASN A 15 37.58 -20.25 18.17
CA ASN A 15 37.92 -18.93 18.71
C ASN A 15 37.09 -17.92 17.85
N SER A 16 36.39 -16.91 18.37
CA SER A 16 36.63 -16.20 19.62
C SER A 16 35.32 -15.70 20.26
N ILE A 17 35.16 -15.91 21.57
CA ILE A 17 34.25 -15.11 22.42
C ILE A 17 35.12 -14.51 23.53
N MET A 18 35.15 -13.18 23.62
CA MET A 18 35.09 -12.42 24.88
C MET A 18 35.29 -10.92 24.64
N ASN A 19 34.27 -10.12 24.97
CA ASN A 19 34.42 -8.99 25.88
C ASN A 19 33.05 -8.40 26.29
N LEU A 20 32.44 -8.92 27.36
CA LEU A 20 31.63 -8.08 28.24
C LEU A 20 31.58 -8.60 29.67
N THR A 21 32.38 -7.98 30.56
CA THR A 21 32.40 -8.30 32.00
C THR A 21 31.64 -7.25 32.82
N ARG A 22 30.50 -7.69 33.36
CA ARG A 22 29.90 -7.28 34.65
C ARG A 22 29.65 -5.78 34.93
N LYS A 23 28.40 -5.51 35.32
CA LYS A 23 28.08 -5.13 36.71
C LYS A 23 26.64 -5.49 37.12
N LEU A 24 26.53 -6.26 38.21
CA LEU A 24 25.29 -6.55 38.94
C LEU A 24 25.13 -5.55 40.09
N THR A 25 23.89 -5.19 40.48
CA THR A 25 23.50 -5.07 41.91
C THR A 25 22.00 -5.31 42.13
N LEU A 26 21.67 -6.58 42.40
CA LEU A 26 20.70 -7.11 43.37
C LEU A 26 19.59 -6.20 43.98
N GLY A 27 18.33 -6.64 43.85
CA GLY A 27 17.18 -6.18 44.66
C GLY A 27 16.11 -7.28 44.80
N MET A 28 16.27 -8.19 45.76
CA MET A 28 15.43 -9.40 45.91
C MET A 28 14.40 -9.25 47.04
N VAL A 29 13.10 -9.41 46.74
CA VAL A 29 12.06 -9.65 47.76
C VAL A 29 11.18 -10.82 47.33
N LEU A 30 11.06 -11.81 48.22
CA LEU A 30 10.24 -13.00 48.05
C LEU A 30 8.78 -12.72 48.44
N PHE A 31 7.83 -13.27 47.69
CA PHE A 31 6.59 -13.77 48.30
C PHE A 31 6.07 -15.03 47.58
N SER A 32 5.86 -16.09 48.36
CA SER A 32 5.33 -17.38 47.92
C SER A 32 3.80 -17.35 47.89
N GLY A 33 3.19 -17.89 46.83
CA GLY A 33 1.73 -17.95 46.69
C GLY A 33 1.02 -19.04 47.51
N VAL A 34 -0.31 -18.97 47.54
CA VAL A 34 -1.22 -20.07 47.91
C VAL A 34 -2.46 -19.98 47.03
N SER A 35 -2.77 -21.06 46.30
CA SER A 35 -4.03 -21.23 45.57
C SER A 35 -5.06 -21.97 46.43
N LEU A 36 -6.34 -21.61 46.34
CA LEU A 36 -7.43 -22.50 46.75
C LEU A 36 -8.75 -22.16 46.04
N HIS A 37 -9.27 -23.13 45.30
CA HIS A 37 -10.66 -23.15 44.81
C HIS A 37 -11.66 -23.27 45.97
N THR A 38 -12.85 -22.68 45.82
CA THR A 38 -14.13 -23.44 45.82
C THR A 38 -15.31 -22.56 45.43
N ALA A 39 -16.30 -23.12 44.73
CA ALA A 39 -17.54 -22.45 44.30
C ALA A 39 -18.70 -22.74 45.27
N CYS A 40 -19.70 -21.84 45.36
CA CYS A 40 -21.14 -22.16 45.24
C CYS A 40 -22.02 -20.90 45.31
N SER A 41 -23.09 -20.84 44.50
CA SER A 41 -24.19 -19.86 44.63
C SER A 41 -25.20 -20.28 45.72
N PRO A 42 -26.18 -19.42 46.10
CA PRO A 42 -27.50 -19.54 45.46
C PRO A 42 -28.31 -18.24 45.30
N ASP A 43 -29.44 -18.36 44.59
CA ASP A 43 -30.56 -17.39 44.43
C ASP A 43 -31.15 -16.82 45.74
N GLU A 44 -31.70 -15.60 45.70
CA GLU A 44 -33.16 -15.38 45.61
C GLU A 44 -33.59 -13.89 45.46
N SER A 45 -34.82 -13.70 44.97
CA SER A 45 -35.46 -12.44 44.54
C SER A 45 -36.09 -11.56 45.62
N VAL A 46 -36.22 -10.24 45.37
CA VAL A 46 -37.41 -9.42 45.76
C VAL A 46 -37.60 -8.26 44.77
N GLY A 47 -38.85 -7.89 44.41
CA GLY A 47 -39.17 -6.66 43.67
C GLY A 47 -40.44 -5.95 44.19
N PHE A 48 -40.70 -4.71 43.77
CA PHE A 48 -41.94 -3.91 43.92
C PHE A 48 -41.83 -2.69 42.97
N SER A 49 -42.62 -2.55 41.89
CA SER A 49 -44.03 -2.11 41.74
C SER A 49 -44.26 -0.58 41.62
N GLU A 50 -45.23 -0.25 40.77
CA GLU A 50 -45.64 1.10 40.31
C GLU A 50 -46.32 1.96 41.40
N ASN A 51 -46.35 3.30 41.21
CA ASN A 51 -47.63 3.99 40.97
C ASN A 51 -47.54 5.42 40.42
N SER A 52 -48.69 5.89 39.91
CA SER A 52 -48.96 7.14 39.18
C SER A 52 -49.74 8.19 40.00
N THR A 53 -49.76 9.45 39.53
CA THR A 53 -50.80 10.51 39.72
C THR A 53 -50.33 11.78 38.96
N SER A 54 -50.89 12.28 37.85
CA SER A 54 -52.22 12.91 37.58
C SER A 54 -52.46 14.30 38.20
N TYR A 55 -52.65 15.38 37.39
CA TYR A 55 -53.94 16.10 37.25
C TYR A 55 -53.94 17.40 36.36
N SER A 56 -54.96 17.48 35.49
CA SER A 56 -55.73 18.63 34.96
C SER A 56 -55.13 19.85 34.22
N GLU A 57 -55.86 20.20 33.16
CA GLU A 57 -55.82 21.42 32.33
C GLU A 57 -56.33 22.69 33.05
N GLN A 58 -55.95 23.88 32.54
CA GLN A 58 -56.95 24.96 32.34
C GLN A 58 -56.55 25.99 31.27
N THR A 59 -57.49 26.29 30.38
CA THR A 59 -57.36 27.29 29.30
C THR A 59 -57.68 28.71 29.77
N THR A 60 -56.89 29.73 29.35
CA THR A 60 -57.42 31.09 29.16
C THR A 60 -56.82 31.78 27.94
N SER A 61 -57.68 32.41 27.15
CA SER A 61 -57.35 33.22 25.97
C SER A 61 -57.15 34.69 26.32
N ASN A 62 -56.16 35.38 25.75
CA ASN A 62 -56.33 36.80 25.40
C ASN A 62 -55.35 37.30 24.32
N SER A 63 -55.75 38.35 23.62
CA SER A 63 -55.11 38.83 22.38
C SER A 63 -54.39 40.18 22.54
N ARG A 64 -53.23 40.36 21.86
CA ARG A 64 -52.89 41.50 20.95
C ARG A 64 -51.38 41.59 20.63
N SER A 65 -51.07 41.86 19.35
CA SER A 65 -49.91 42.61 18.77
C SER A 65 -48.65 42.84 19.64
N ASN A 66 -47.42 42.61 19.16
CA ASN A 66 -46.83 43.28 17.98
C ASN A 66 -45.41 42.76 17.64
N GLN A 67 -45.05 42.79 16.35
CA GLN A 67 -43.70 42.90 15.72
C GLN A 67 -42.42 42.22 16.28
N ASN A 68 -41.79 41.45 15.37
CA ASN A 68 -40.34 41.35 15.08
C ASN A 68 -39.40 40.48 15.94
N ASN A 69 -39.04 39.33 15.34
CA ASN A 69 -37.67 38.83 15.10
C ASN A 69 -36.83 38.22 16.26
N THR A 70 -36.85 36.89 16.37
CA THR A 70 -35.70 35.95 16.62
C THR A 70 -36.18 34.51 16.34
N GLY A 71 -35.29 33.58 15.94
CA GLY A 71 -35.59 32.13 15.77
C GLY A 71 -35.70 31.34 17.10
N PRO A 72 -35.59 29.99 17.14
CA PRO A 72 -35.12 29.04 16.10
C PRO A 72 -35.97 27.73 15.94
N ASN A 73 -35.46 26.80 15.10
CA ASN A 73 -35.67 25.35 14.98
C ASN A 73 -37.00 24.65 15.38
N ALA A 74 -37.54 23.89 14.43
CA ALA A 74 -38.06 22.53 14.65
C ALA A 74 -37.83 21.69 13.38
N TYR A 75 -37.32 20.48 13.54
CA TYR A 75 -37.08 19.49 12.49
C TYR A 75 -38.39 18.83 12.05
N ASP A 76 -38.52 18.49 10.77
CA ASP A 76 -39.40 17.43 10.26
C ASP A 76 -38.83 16.91 8.93
N ASP A 77 -38.63 15.60 8.81
CA ASP A 77 -37.88 14.97 7.72
C ASP A 77 -38.78 14.66 6.51
N GLY A 78 -38.25 14.88 5.30
CA GLY A 78 -39.03 14.69 4.08
C GLY A 78 -38.24 14.91 2.79
N TYR A 79 -37.08 14.26 2.64
CA TYR A 79 -36.35 14.24 1.37
C TYR A 79 -37.10 13.41 0.32
N SER A 80 -37.79 14.10 -0.59
CA SER A 80 -38.15 13.55 -1.91
C SER A 80 -37.04 13.86 -2.90
N SER A 81 -36.48 12.83 -3.54
CA SER A 81 -35.49 13.00 -4.61
C SER A 81 -36.15 13.53 -5.89
N GLU A 82 -35.97 14.82 -6.16
CA GLU A 82 -36.05 15.36 -7.53
C GLU A 82 -34.62 15.63 -8.00
N ALA A 83 -34.17 14.89 -9.01
CA ALA A 83 -32.84 15.05 -9.59
C ALA A 83 -32.70 16.45 -10.21
N GLN A 84 -31.72 17.23 -9.73
CA GLN A 84 -31.38 18.52 -10.34
C GLN A 84 -30.59 18.28 -11.64
N GLU A 85 -31.15 18.68 -12.78
CA GLU A 85 -30.44 18.69 -14.05
C GLU A 85 -29.17 19.57 -13.95
N VAL A 86 -27.99 18.97 -14.14
CA VAL A 86 -26.70 19.66 -14.15
C VAL A 86 -26.57 20.46 -15.46
N PRO A 87 -26.14 21.75 -15.43
CA PRO A 87 -26.03 22.55 -16.65
C PRO A 87 -24.93 22.02 -17.59
N PRO A 88 -25.19 21.93 -18.91
CA PRO A 88 -24.16 21.52 -19.87
C PRO A 88 -23.10 22.61 -20.01
N GLY A 89 -21.93 22.37 -19.41
CA GLY A 89 -20.80 23.32 -19.46
C GLY A 89 -19.71 23.13 -18.40
N MET A 90 -19.94 22.37 -17.33
CA MET A 90 -18.91 22.02 -16.32
C MET A 90 -18.00 20.85 -16.75
N ASN A 91 -18.20 20.28 -17.93
CA ASN A 91 -17.67 18.95 -18.29
C ASN A 91 -16.21 18.90 -18.75
N SER A 92 -15.59 20.01 -19.19
CA SER A 92 -14.22 19.97 -19.74
C SER A 92 -13.14 20.11 -18.65
N ASP A 93 -13.37 21.00 -17.68
CA ASP A 93 -12.40 21.39 -16.65
C ASP A 93 -11.96 20.24 -15.72
N ARG A 94 -12.77 19.19 -15.58
CA ARG A 94 -12.48 18.03 -14.69
C ARG A 94 -11.72 16.92 -15.42
N SER A 95 -12.02 16.64 -16.69
CA SER A 95 -11.26 15.64 -17.46
C SER A 95 -9.92 16.17 -17.95
N GLU A 96 -9.86 17.44 -18.42
CA GLU A 96 -8.65 18.04 -18.98
C GLU A 96 -7.49 18.13 -17.96
N ALA A 97 -7.77 18.13 -16.65
CA ALA A 97 -6.76 18.14 -15.60
C ALA A 97 -6.16 16.76 -15.27
N ILE A 98 -6.82 15.67 -15.68
CA ILE A 98 -6.48 14.28 -15.29
C ILE A 98 -5.74 13.55 -16.43
N THR A 99 -6.04 13.88 -17.69
CA THR A 99 -5.74 13.01 -18.83
C THR A 99 -4.59 13.47 -19.73
N GLU A 100 -3.71 14.39 -19.31
CA GLU A 100 -2.55 14.78 -20.13
C GLU A 100 -1.45 13.71 -20.09
N ASN A 101 -1.56 12.73 -20.99
CA ASN A 101 -0.55 11.71 -21.35
C ASN A 101 -0.38 10.52 -20.39
N VAL A 102 -1.34 10.20 -19.53
CA VAL A 102 -1.36 8.94 -18.78
C VAL A 102 -1.78 7.80 -19.70
N GLU A 103 -0.90 6.82 -19.92
CA GLU A 103 -1.21 5.58 -20.63
C GLU A 103 -1.70 4.53 -19.63
N VAL A 104 -2.86 3.91 -19.87
CA VAL A 104 -3.37 2.84 -19.00
C VAL A 104 -2.68 1.53 -19.36
N THR A 105 -1.87 1.03 -18.43
CA THR A 105 -1.23 -0.28 -18.49
C THR A 105 -2.13 -1.37 -17.90
N TYR A 106 -1.86 -2.60 -18.30
CA TYR A 106 -2.48 -3.82 -17.77
C TYR A 106 -1.38 -4.87 -17.71
N ASN A 107 -1.34 -5.70 -16.66
CA ASN A 107 -0.50 -6.89 -16.69
C ASN A 107 -1.06 -7.88 -17.73
N ASP A 108 -0.20 -8.28 -18.68
CA ASP A 108 -0.50 -9.33 -19.65
C ASP A 108 -0.61 -10.71 -18.98
N ILE A 109 -1.00 -11.72 -19.75
CA ILE A 109 -1.05 -13.11 -19.29
C ILE A 109 0.27 -13.78 -19.64
N GLU A 110 1.09 -14.06 -18.63
CA GLU A 110 2.39 -14.69 -18.78
C GLU A 110 2.28 -16.21 -18.91
N ASP A 111 3.09 -16.80 -19.79
CA ASP A 111 3.20 -18.25 -19.97
C ASP A 111 4.21 -18.81 -18.96
N ALA A 112 3.70 -19.61 -18.01
CA ALA A 112 4.46 -20.16 -16.91
C ALA A 112 5.67 -21.02 -17.36
N SER A 113 5.68 -21.51 -18.62
CA SER A 113 6.81 -22.25 -19.16
C SER A 113 8.02 -21.38 -19.53
N HIS A 114 7.82 -20.08 -19.78
CA HIS A 114 8.86 -19.13 -20.16
C HIS A 114 9.31 -18.27 -18.98
N ASP A 115 8.35 -17.74 -18.23
CA ASP A 115 8.56 -17.01 -17.00
C ASP A 115 7.62 -17.58 -15.95
N ASN A 116 8.15 -17.97 -14.80
CA ASN A 116 7.39 -18.54 -13.70
C ASN A 116 7.47 -17.70 -12.42
N GLN A 117 8.00 -16.48 -12.48
CA GLN A 117 8.15 -15.57 -11.35
C GLN A 117 7.30 -14.30 -11.54
N LEU A 118 7.09 -13.59 -10.43
CA LEU A 118 6.26 -12.40 -10.36
C LEU A 118 6.66 -11.63 -9.12
N THR A 119 7.39 -10.54 -9.30
CA THR A 119 7.85 -9.70 -8.19
C THR A 119 7.18 -8.33 -8.19
N PHE A 120 6.73 -7.88 -7.02
CA PHE A 120 6.09 -6.57 -6.84
C PHE A 120 6.29 -6.00 -5.43
N ALA A 121 6.29 -4.66 -5.36
CA ALA A 121 6.24 -3.91 -4.10
C ALA A 121 4.83 -3.99 -3.47
N VAL A 122 4.77 -4.02 -2.15
CA VAL A 122 3.51 -4.12 -1.40
C VAL A 122 2.92 -2.74 -1.03
N ASP A 123 3.40 -1.68 -1.69
CA ASP A 123 2.89 -0.32 -1.51
C ASP A 123 1.51 -0.16 -2.16
N VAL A 124 0.54 0.38 -1.41
CA VAL A 124 -0.83 0.59 -1.89
C VAL A 124 -1.47 1.82 -1.27
N ASP A 125 -1.91 2.72 -2.14
CA ASP A 125 -2.75 3.85 -1.79
C ASP A 125 -4.25 3.50 -1.91
N THR A 126 -5.11 4.49 -1.68
CA THR A 126 -6.57 4.30 -1.76
C THR A 126 -7.33 5.47 -2.40
N ALA A 127 -6.60 6.39 -3.06
CA ALA A 127 -7.16 7.56 -3.73
C ALA A 127 -7.98 7.20 -4.97
N SER A 128 -7.55 6.21 -5.76
CA SER A 128 -8.24 5.73 -6.96
C SER A 128 -9.69 5.33 -6.67
N TYR A 129 -9.92 4.57 -5.59
CA TYR A 129 -11.27 4.17 -5.18
C TYR A 129 -12.13 5.38 -4.79
N THR A 130 -11.61 6.32 -4.02
CA THR A 130 -12.38 7.47 -3.52
C THR A 130 -12.65 8.49 -4.63
N ILE A 131 -11.73 8.65 -5.59
CA ILE A 131 -11.93 9.40 -6.83
C ILE A 131 -13.06 8.77 -7.66
N ALA A 132 -13.04 7.45 -7.86
CA ALA A 132 -14.08 6.75 -8.60
C ALA A 132 -15.45 6.82 -7.90
N ARG A 133 -15.47 6.69 -6.56
CA ARG A 133 -16.67 6.91 -5.74
C ARG A 133 -17.24 8.31 -5.94
N ASP A 134 -16.42 9.36 -5.92
CA ASP A 134 -16.91 10.73 -6.13
C ASP A 134 -17.52 10.92 -7.53
N TYR A 135 -16.93 10.34 -8.58
CA TYR A 135 -17.54 10.33 -9.92
C TYR A 135 -18.91 9.65 -9.92
N LEU A 136 -19.00 8.43 -9.38
CA LEU A 136 -20.23 7.63 -9.36
C LEU A 136 -21.33 8.30 -8.52
N ASN A 137 -20.99 8.87 -7.37
CA ASN A 137 -21.89 9.67 -6.53
C ASN A 137 -22.41 10.92 -7.23
N GLN A 138 -21.67 11.48 -8.20
CA GLN A 138 -22.10 12.58 -9.05
C GLN A 138 -22.87 12.12 -10.32
N GLY A 139 -23.12 10.81 -10.46
CA GLY A 139 -23.83 10.24 -11.61
C GLY A 139 -22.99 10.23 -12.89
N MET A 140 -21.67 10.08 -12.76
CA MET A 140 -20.72 10.04 -13.87
C MET A 140 -19.87 8.77 -13.79
N LEU A 141 -19.44 8.23 -14.94
CA LEU A 141 -18.38 7.23 -14.96
C LEU A 141 -17.02 7.93 -14.74
N PRO A 142 -16.12 7.36 -13.93
CA PRO A 142 -14.77 7.86 -13.83
C PRO A 142 -14.00 7.68 -15.17
N PRO A 143 -12.98 8.52 -15.44
CA PRO A 143 -11.96 8.19 -16.43
C PRO A 143 -11.29 6.86 -16.05
N LYS A 144 -10.85 6.07 -17.04
CA LYS A 144 -10.15 4.81 -16.76
C LYS A 144 -8.73 5.01 -16.26
N GLU A 145 -8.15 6.16 -16.58
CA GLU A 145 -6.79 6.57 -16.23
C GLU A 145 -6.59 6.77 -14.71
N VAL A 146 -7.68 6.85 -13.93
CA VAL A 146 -7.65 6.97 -12.45
C VAL A 146 -8.03 5.67 -11.74
N ILE A 147 -8.11 4.54 -12.45
CA ILE A 147 -8.56 3.26 -11.91
C ILE A 147 -7.38 2.30 -11.75
N ARG A 148 -6.93 2.14 -10.51
CA ARG A 148 -5.89 1.21 -10.06
C ARG A 148 -6.56 0.07 -9.28
N VAL A 149 -6.37 -1.17 -9.74
CA VAL A 149 -7.15 -2.33 -9.25
C VAL A 149 -6.75 -2.70 -7.83
N GLU A 150 -5.47 -2.60 -7.52
CA GLU A 150 -4.88 -2.78 -6.20
C GLU A 150 -5.41 -1.76 -5.19
N GLU A 151 -5.52 -0.48 -5.54
CA GLU A 151 -6.09 0.53 -4.64
C GLU A 151 -7.58 0.29 -4.37
N PHE A 152 -8.33 -0.17 -5.36
CA PHE A 152 -9.72 -0.59 -5.20
C PHE A 152 -9.85 -1.73 -4.19
N ILE A 153 -9.04 -2.78 -4.36
CA ILE A 153 -8.99 -3.92 -3.44
C ILE A 153 -8.61 -3.44 -2.02
N ASN A 154 -7.54 -2.65 -1.91
CA ASN A 154 -6.95 -2.26 -0.62
C ASN A 154 -7.65 -1.10 0.08
N PHE A 155 -8.71 -0.53 -0.50
CA PHE A 155 -9.63 0.35 0.21
C PHE A 155 -10.33 -0.34 1.40
N PHE A 156 -10.57 -1.65 1.32
CA PHE A 156 -11.41 -2.39 2.27
C PHE A 156 -10.61 -3.16 3.33
N ASP A 157 -11.15 -3.24 4.55
CA ASP A 157 -10.62 -4.16 5.57
C ASP A 157 -11.25 -5.55 5.42
N TYR A 158 -10.42 -6.53 5.07
CA TYR A 158 -10.81 -7.94 4.91
C TYR A 158 -10.90 -8.71 6.24
N THR A 159 -10.63 -8.07 7.39
CA THR A 159 -10.64 -8.66 8.74
C THR A 159 -9.68 -9.86 8.89
N ASP A 160 -8.57 -9.82 8.13
CA ASP A 160 -7.47 -10.77 8.30
C ASP A 160 -6.85 -10.62 9.69
N ALA A 161 -6.48 -11.75 10.31
CA ALA A 161 -5.92 -11.75 11.66
C ALA A 161 -4.49 -11.18 11.67
N ALA A 162 -4.23 -10.21 12.54
CA ALA A 162 -2.88 -9.69 12.78
C ALA A 162 -1.97 -10.73 13.46
N PRO A 163 -0.64 -10.64 13.29
CA PRO A 163 0.33 -11.47 14.00
C PRO A 163 0.37 -11.13 15.50
N GLU A 164 0.88 -12.06 16.32
CA GLU A 164 0.90 -11.93 17.79
C GLU A 164 2.08 -11.10 18.34
N SER A 165 3.12 -10.81 17.54
CA SER A 165 4.34 -10.14 18.02
C SER A 165 5.11 -9.41 16.91
N LEU A 166 5.25 -8.09 17.04
CA LEU A 166 6.07 -7.26 16.14
C LEU A 166 7.54 -7.72 16.05
N GLU A 167 8.15 -8.12 17.18
CA GLU A 167 9.57 -8.49 17.25
C GLU A 167 9.87 -9.86 16.61
N GLU A 168 8.95 -10.83 16.75
CA GLU A 168 9.16 -12.20 16.24
C GLU A 168 8.65 -12.37 14.80
N ASN A 169 7.53 -11.72 14.45
CA ASN A 169 7.01 -11.70 13.09
C ASN A 169 6.09 -10.47 12.87
N PRO A 170 6.57 -9.41 12.18
CA PRO A 170 5.76 -8.21 11.93
C PRO A 170 4.53 -8.46 11.04
N PHE A 171 4.42 -9.64 10.41
CA PHE A 171 3.40 -9.95 9.40
C PHE A 171 2.67 -11.27 9.62
N ALA A 172 1.37 -11.28 9.27
CA ALA A 172 0.62 -12.50 9.04
C ALA A 172 0.25 -12.61 7.55
N VAL A 173 0.66 -13.71 6.91
CA VAL A 173 0.33 -14.03 5.52
C VAL A 173 -0.90 -14.95 5.47
N HIS A 174 -1.92 -14.53 4.73
CA HIS A 174 -3.21 -15.19 4.57
C HIS A 174 -3.41 -15.59 3.11
N LEU A 175 -3.45 -16.90 2.87
CA LEU A 175 -3.56 -17.46 1.52
C LEU A 175 -4.94 -18.10 1.33
N ASP A 176 -5.60 -17.79 0.22
CA ASP A 176 -6.83 -18.47 -0.18
C ASP A 176 -6.90 -18.62 -1.70
N ALA A 177 -7.45 -19.72 -2.19
CA ALA A 177 -7.60 -19.95 -3.63
C ALA A 177 -8.96 -20.57 -3.96
N ALA A 178 -9.58 -20.13 -5.06
CA ALA A 178 -10.84 -20.67 -5.55
C ALA A 178 -10.94 -20.52 -7.08
N LYS A 179 -11.88 -21.25 -7.71
CA LYS A 179 -12.18 -20.98 -9.12
C LYS A 179 -12.65 -19.53 -9.33
N ALA A 180 -12.10 -18.88 -10.36
CA ALA A 180 -12.40 -17.48 -10.65
C ALA A 180 -13.89 -17.33 -11.02
N PRO A 181 -14.60 -16.35 -10.45
CA PRO A 181 -16.04 -16.19 -10.69
C PRO A 181 -16.34 -15.66 -12.11
N PHE A 182 -15.47 -14.80 -12.64
CA PHE A 182 -15.62 -14.11 -13.93
C PHE A 182 -14.86 -14.76 -15.09
N ALA A 183 -13.84 -15.57 -14.82
CA ALA A 183 -12.99 -16.18 -15.83
C ALA A 183 -13.10 -17.71 -15.84
N GLN A 184 -13.84 -18.24 -16.81
CA GLN A 184 -14.05 -19.69 -16.92
C GLN A 184 -12.71 -20.43 -17.06
N ASN A 185 -12.58 -21.54 -16.32
CA ASN A 185 -11.39 -22.39 -16.15
C ASN A 185 -10.25 -21.83 -15.27
N HIS A 186 -10.21 -20.53 -15.01
CA HIS A 186 -9.16 -19.91 -14.20
C HIS A 186 -9.38 -20.13 -12.70
N THR A 187 -8.30 -19.98 -11.93
CA THR A 187 -8.27 -20.02 -10.46
C THR A 187 -7.77 -18.67 -9.98
N LEU A 188 -8.43 -18.06 -9.00
CA LEU A 188 -7.97 -16.84 -8.36
C LEU A 188 -7.28 -17.18 -7.04
N LEU A 189 -6.03 -16.77 -6.89
CA LEU A 189 -5.22 -16.85 -5.69
C LEU A 189 -5.22 -15.48 -5.01
N ARG A 190 -5.60 -15.44 -3.72
CA ARG A 190 -5.44 -14.27 -2.85
C ARG A 190 -4.18 -14.42 -2.02
N VAL A 191 -3.35 -13.38 -2.03
CA VAL A 191 -2.26 -13.15 -1.08
C VAL A 191 -2.66 -11.97 -0.21
N GLY A 192 -3.13 -12.24 1.01
CA GLY A 192 -3.36 -11.23 2.03
C GLY A 192 -2.15 -11.11 2.96
N LEU A 193 -1.75 -9.89 3.30
CA LEU A 193 -0.68 -9.57 4.23
C LEU A 193 -1.22 -8.62 5.28
N LYS A 194 -1.12 -8.96 6.56
CA LYS A 194 -1.60 -8.13 7.68
C LYS A 194 -0.45 -7.80 8.61
N GLY A 195 -0.15 -6.51 8.75
CA GLY A 195 0.85 -6.00 9.70
C GLY A 195 0.40 -6.10 11.16
N PHE A 196 1.36 -6.16 12.08
CA PHE A 196 1.12 -6.14 13.53
C PHE A 196 0.37 -4.88 13.97
N GLU A 197 -0.72 -5.04 14.74
CA GLU A 197 -1.58 -3.94 15.19
C GLU A 197 -1.03 -3.25 16.46
N VAL A 198 -0.90 -1.93 16.40
CA VAL A 198 -0.50 -1.07 17.54
C VAL A 198 -1.66 -0.15 17.89
N ALA A 199 -2.06 -0.13 19.17
CA ALA A 199 -3.10 0.78 19.66
C ALA A 199 -2.63 2.24 19.59
N ASN A 200 -3.55 3.17 19.32
CA ASN A 200 -3.25 4.61 19.20
C ASN A 200 -2.66 5.20 20.49
N GLU A 201 -2.95 4.63 21.65
CA GLU A 201 -2.37 5.02 22.94
C GLU A 201 -0.94 4.51 23.16
N ASP A 202 -0.53 3.46 22.44
CA ASP A 202 0.78 2.79 22.57
C ASP A 202 1.78 3.20 21.48
N ARG A 203 1.37 3.96 20.45
CA ARG A 203 2.27 4.47 19.41
C ARG A 203 3.22 5.57 19.94
N PRO A 204 4.36 5.81 19.29
CA PRO A 204 5.28 6.89 19.68
C PRO A 204 4.68 8.30 19.57
N GLU A 205 5.26 9.26 20.29
CA GLU A 205 4.87 10.67 20.21
C GLU A 205 5.05 11.19 18.78
N THR A 206 4.06 11.92 18.28
CA THR A 206 3.99 12.31 16.86
C THR A 206 4.10 13.82 16.67
N ASN A 207 4.95 14.24 15.73
CA ASN A 207 5.10 15.61 15.26
C ASN A 207 4.56 15.71 13.83
N LEU A 208 3.41 16.38 13.68
CA LEU A 208 2.70 16.57 12.41
C LEU A 208 2.81 18.02 11.94
N VAL A 209 3.36 18.21 10.73
CA VAL A 209 3.40 19.53 10.08
C VAL A 209 2.49 19.53 8.87
N PHE A 210 1.35 20.21 8.95
CA PHE A 210 0.43 20.34 7.82
C PHE A 210 0.89 21.44 6.88
N LEU A 211 1.17 21.08 5.63
CA LEU A 211 1.40 22.01 4.52
C LEU A 211 0.07 22.15 3.76
N VAL A 212 -0.68 23.19 4.09
CA VAL A 212 -2.05 23.40 3.58
C VAL A 212 -2.07 24.35 2.40
N ASP A 213 -2.60 23.89 1.27
CA ASP A 213 -2.93 24.76 0.15
C ASP A 213 -4.09 25.70 0.53
N THR A 214 -3.87 26.98 0.29
CA THR A 214 -4.82 28.08 0.50
C THR A 214 -4.98 28.92 -0.77
N SER A 215 -4.73 28.34 -1.94
CA SER A 215 -5.01 28.90 -3.27
C SER A 215 -6.49 29.24 -3.48
N GLY A 216 -6.82 29.88 -4.61
CA GLY A 216 -8.21 30.17 -4.96
C GLY A 216 -9.06 28.95 -5.31
N SER A 217 -8.46 27.87 -5.83
CA SER A 217 -9.16 26.65 -6.24
C SER A 217 -9.63 25.84 -5.02
N MET A 218 -8.84 25.83 -3.95
CA MET A 218 -9.19 25.32 -2.62
C MET A 218 -10.41 26.00 -1.95
N SER A 219 -11.08 26.96 -2.57
CA SER A 219 -12.21 27.69 -1.98
C SER A 219 -13.45 26.83 -1.67
N SER A 220 -13.67 25.74 -2.41
CA SER A 220 -14.66 24.70 -2.06
C SER A 220 -14.15 23.72 -1.00
N SER A 221 -12.86 23.44 -1.01
CA SER A 221 -12.23 22.32 -0.28
C SER A 221 -11.71 22.69 1.10
N ILE A 222 -11.36 23.97 1.34
CA ILE A 222 -10.70 24.42 2.58
C ILE A 222 -11.55 24.16 3.84
N GLN A 223 -12.88 24.05 3.71
CA GLN A 223 -13.73 23.64 4.82
C GLN A 223 -13.55 22.15 5.15
N MET A 224 -13.50 21.28 4.13
CA MET A 224 -13.20 19.86 4.33
C MET A 224 -11.82 19.66 4.98
N VAL A 225 -10.80 20.42 4.57
CA VAL A 225 -9.48 20.41 5.23
C VAL A 225 -9.61 20.73 6.72
N ARG A 226 -10.27 21.84 7.09
CA ARG A 226 -10.46 22.21 8.50
C ARG A 226 -11.18 21.14 9.31
N ASP A 227 -12.23 20.55 8.74
CA ASP A 227 -13.04 19.54 9.43
C ASP A 227 -12.27 18.22 9.58
N SER A 228 -11.52 17.82 8.56
CA SER A 228 -10.62 16.65 8.57
C SER A 228 -9.51 16.78 9.63
N LEU A 229 -8.84 17.94 9.67
CA LEU A 229 -7.83 18.21 10.71
C LEU A 229 -8.45 18.33 12.12
N GLY A 230 -9.74 18.71 12.21
CA GLY A 230 -10.50 18.70 13.45
C GLY A 230 -10.78 17.28 13.97
N LEU A 231 -11.15 16.35 13.09
CA LEU A 231 -11.31 14.93 13.44
C LEU A 231 -10.00 14.32 13.93
N LEU A 232 -8.90 14.57 13.21
CA LEU A 232 -7.58 14.11 13.60
C LEU A 232 -7.17 14.62 14.99
N LEU A 233 -7.32 15.93 15.24
CA LEU A 233 -6.97 16.56 16.52
C LEU A 233 -7.70 15.93 17.72
N ASP A 234 -8.91 15.42 17.52
CA ASP A 234 -9.68 14.74 18.58
C ASP A 234 -9.20 13.32 18.89
N ASN A 235 -8.27 12.77 18.08
CA ASN A 235 -7.70 11.43 18.21
C ASN A 235 -6.16 11.41 18.41
N LEU A 236 -5.52 12.58 18.44
CA LEU A 236 -4.11 12.70 18.82
C LEU A 236 -3.90 12.52 20.33
N ASN A 237 -2.75 11.97 20.69
CA ASN A 237 -2.27 11.89 22.06
C ASN A 237 -1.96 13.30 22.58
N PRO A 238 -2.20 13.62 23.87
CA PRO A 238 -2.06 15.00 24.37
C PRO A 238 -0.66 15.64 24.24
N THR A 239 0.37 14.82 24.05
CA THR A 239 1.77 15.24 23.85
C THR A 239 2.18 15.34 22.38
N ASP A 240 1.41 14.77 21.44
CA ASP A 240 1.61 14.96 20.00
C ASP A 240 1.59 16.46 19.66
N THR A 241 2.30 16.85 18.62
CA THR A 241 2.50 18.24 18.22
C THR A 241 1.97 18.49 16.82
N ILE A 242 1.21 19.57 16.65
CA ILE A 242 0.76 20.07 15.34
C ILE A 242 1.44 21.40 15.04
N ALA A 243 1.98 21.52 13.82
CA ALA A 243 2.26 22.80 13.17
C ALA A 243 1.45 22.94 11.88
N ILE A 244 1.24 24.17 11.41
CA ILE A 244 0.53 24.44 10.14
C ILE A 244 1.28 25.52 9.37
N VAL A 245 1.72 25.17 8.17
CA VAL A 245 2.19 26.08 7.12
C VAL A 245 1.08 26.18 6.08
N THR A 246 0.75 27.40 5.68
CA THR A 246 -0.13 27.63 4.51
C THR A 246 0.71 28.06 3.33
N TYR A 247 0.43 27.54 2.15
CA TYR A 247 0.95 28.07 0.90
C TYR A 247 -0.18 28.57 0.00
N ALA A 248 0.12 29.62 -0.76
CA ALA A 248 -0.68 30.20 -1.83
C ALA A 248 0.31 31.06 -2.61
N GLY A 249 0.09 32.38 -2.74
CA GLY A 249 1.05 33.27 -3.42
C GLY A 249 2.34 33.58 -2.64
N ASN A 250 2.43 33.12 -1.37
CA ASN A 250 3.62 33.10 -0.50
C ASN A 250 3.42 31.97 0.52
N SER A 251 4.48 31.47 1.17
CA SER A 251 4.33 30.63 2.37
C SER A 251 4.04 31.47 3.61
N LYS A 252 3.38 30.88 4.62
CA LYS A 252 3.16 31.49 5.93
C LYS A 252 2.99 30.41 6.99
N ILE A 253 3.70 30.54 8.10
CA ILE A 253 3.45 29.75 9.31
C ILE A 253 2.14 30.26 9.95
N ALA A 254 1.09 29.46 9.86
CA ALA A 254 -0.22 29.73 10.47
C ALA A 254 -0.26 29.27 11.94
N LEU A 255 0.44 28.17 12.26
CA LEU A 255 0.60 27.63 13.60
C LEU A 255 2.06 27.14 13.77
N ARG A 256 2.75 27.64 14.79
CA ARG A 256 4.04 27.06 15.23
C ARG A 256 3.77 25.76 16.00
N PRO A 257 4.73 24.81 16.04
CA PRO A 257 4.62 23.55 16.78
C PRO A 257 3.92 23.71 18.13
N THR A 258 2.74 23.11 18.27
CA THR A 258 1.84 23.25 19.41
C THR A 258 1.28 21.88 19.79
N GLN A 259 1.43 21.49 21.07
CA GLN A 259 0.90 20.22 21.58
C GLN A 259 -0.62 20.13 21.43
N ALA A 260 -1.14 18.95 21.08
CA ALA A 260 -2.56 18.64 20.88
C ALA A 260 -3.42 18.98 22.12
N SER A 261 -2.85 18.84 23.33
CA SER A 261 -3.46 19.31 24.58
C SER A 261 -3.86 20.79 24.59
N ASN A 262 -3.24 21.64 23.77
CA ASN A 262 -3.58 23.05 23.58
C ASN A 262 -4.62 23.24 22.45
N ARG A 263 -5.65 22.39 22.46
CA ARG A 263 -6.71 22.27 21.44
C ARG A 263 -7.35 23.60 21.01
N GLU A 264 -7.58 24.54 21.95
CA GLU A 264 -8.15 25.85 21.62
C GLU A 264 -7.23 26.69 20.70
N THR A 265 -5.91 26.65 20.90
CA THR A 265 -4.96 27.37 20.04
C THR A 265 -4.95 26.78 18.63
N ILE A 266 -4.99 25.45 18.54
CA ILE A 266 -4.97 24.70 17.28
C ILE A 266 -6.24 24.97 16.47
N LEU A 267 -7.43 24.84 17.07
CA LEU A 267 -8.71 25.13 16.41
C LEU A 267 -8.85 26.60 15.97
N ASN A 268 -8.31 27.53 16.76
CA ASN A 268 -8.27 28.95 16.36
C ASN A 268 -7.39 29.15 15.12
N ALA A 269 -6.27 28.44 15.00
CA ALA A 269 -5.44 28.49 13.79
C ALA A 269 -6.16 27.85 12.59
N MET A 270 -6.73 26.66 12.74
CA MET A 270 -7.48 25.94 11.69
C MET A 270 -8.67 26.77 11.16
N SER A 271 -9.49 27.33 12.05
CA SER A 271 -10.61 28.19 11.65
C SER A 271 -10.20 29.48 10.91
N SER A 272 -8.92 29.88 11.01
CA SER A 272 -8.36 31.04 10.31
C SER A 272 -7.82 30.74 8.91
N LEU A 273 -7.72 29.46 8.51
CA LEU A 273 -7.24 29.05 7.19
C LEU A 273 -8.24 29.46 6.10
N THR A 274 -7.90 30.40 5.22
CA THR A 274 -8.81 30.89 4.17
C THR A 274 -8.18 30.76 2.79
N ALA A 275 -8.89 30.12 1.86
CA ALA A 275 -8.56 30.09 0.44
C ALA A 275 -8.55 31.49 -0.19
N GLY A 276 -7.54 31.78 -1.01
CA GLY A 276 -7.41 33.00 -1.77
C GLY A 276 -5.97 33.30 -2.21
N GLY A 277 -5.79 33.54 -3.52
CA GLY A 277 -4.50 33.85 -4.13
C GLY A 277 -4.23 32.97 -5.34
N SER A 278 -3.09 33.20 -5.99
CA SER A 278 -2.51 32.30 -6.99
C SER A 278 -1.60 31.27 -6.33
N THR A 279 -1.47 30.10 -6.92
CA THR A 279 -0.50 29.07 -6.53
C THR A 279 0.93 29.56 -6.79
N ASN A 280 1.66 29.93 -5.72
CA ASN A 280 3.08 30.30 -5.78
C ASN A 280 3.78 30.02 -4.42
N GLY A 281 3.68 28.79 -3.93
CA GLY A 281 4.18 28.29 -2.66
C GLY A 281 5.62 27.74 -2.64
N ALA A 282 6.57 28.31 -3.38
CA ALA A 282 7.96 27.83 -3.49
C ALA A 282 8.64 27.58 -2.12
N ASP A 283 8.41 28.50 -1.19
CA ASP A 283 8.97 28.44 0.17
C ASP A 283 8.15 27.50 1.10
N GLY A 284 7.05 26.92 0.62
CA GLY A 284 6.06 26.18 1.42
C GLY A 284 6.59 24.88 1.98
N ILE A 285 7.11 24.01 1.10
CA ILE A 285 7.67 22.69 1.48
C ILE A 285 8.89 22.84 2.37
N ASN A 286 9.81 23.74 2.00
CA ASN A 286 10.97 24.09 2.82
C ASN A 286 10.54 24.61 4.21
N SER A 287 9.55 25.51 4.29
CA SER A 287 9.02 26.00 5.58
C SER A 287 8.34 24.90 6.42
N ALA A 288 7.83 23.84 5.78
CA ALA A 288 7.23 22.71 6.48
C ALA A 288 8.30 21.79 7.05
N TYR A 289 9.33 21.45 6.26
CA TYR A 289 10.49 20.69 6.74
C TYR A 289 11.29 21.43 7.81
N ASP A 290 11.57 22.74 7.63
CA ASP A 290 12.18 23.59 8.65
C ASP A 290 11.44 23.51 10.00
N LEU A 291 10.10 23.45 9.98
CA LEU A 291 9.27 23.33 11.18
C LEU A 291 9.22 21.90 11.74
N ALA A 292 9.35 20.89 10.90
CA ALA A 292 9.43 19.50 11.32
C ALA A 292 10.77 19.24 12.01
N GLU A 293 11.87 19.77 11.47
CA GLU A 293 13.22 19.77 12.07
C GLU A 293 13.25 20.58 13.39
N ASP A 294 12.70 21.80 13.42
CA ASP A 294 12.58 22.65 14.64
C ASP A 294 11.85 21.93 15.80
N ALA A 295 11.02 20.93 15.50
CA ALA A 295 10.17 20.20 16.44
C ALA A 295 10.41 18.68 16.46
N PHE A 296 11.53 18.22 15.89
CA PHE A 296 11.82 16.80 15.68
C PHE A 296 11.80 16.00 16.98
N GLN A 297 11.18 14.82 16.95
CA GLN A 297 11.13 13.87 18.06
C GLN A 297 12.09 12.70 17.78
N GLU A 298 13.15 12.56 18.58
CA GLU A 298 14.25 11.60 18.34
C GLU A 298 13.78 10.14 18.35
N ASP A 299 12.87 9.77 19.27
CA ASP A 299 12.23 8.46 19.36
C ASP A 299 10.75 8.51 18.92
N GLY A 300 10.39 9.44 18.02
CA GLY A 300 8.99 9.74 17.66
C GLY A 300 8.71 9.74 16.16
N LEU A 301 7.43 9.86 15.79
CA LEU A 301 6.98 9.87 14.40
C LEU A 301 7.00 11.32 13.88
N ASN A 302 7.82 11.62 12.88
CA ASN A 302 7.93 12.96 12.29
C ASN A 302 7.40 12.92 10.84
N ARG A 303 6.34 13.68 10.57
CA ARG A 303 5.58 13.61 9.32
C ARG A 303 5.16 15.01 8.85
N VAL A 304 5.49 15.35 7.61
CA VAL A 304 4.82 16.43 6.87
C VAL A 304 3.57 15.84 6.20
N VAL A 305 2.47 16.59 6.21
CA VAL A 305 1.23 16.20 5.53
C VAL A 305 0.80 17.33 4.59
N LEU A 306 0.90 17.09 3.28
CA LEU A 306 0.46 18.02 2.24
C LEU A 306 -1.07 17.92 2.08
N CYS A 307 -1.78 19.04 2.14
CA CYS A 307 -3.22 19.11 1.85
C CYS A 307 -3.46 19.99 0.62
N THR A 308 -3.86 19.42 -0.51
CA THR A 308 -3.86 20.10 -1.82
C THR A 308 -5.03 19.68 -2.73
N ASP A 309 -5.33 20.48 -3.78
CA ASP A 309 -6.20 20.13 -4.90
C ASP A 309 -5.42 19.84 -6.21
N GLY A 310 -4.20 19.31 -6.05
CA GLY A 310 -3.37 18.78 -7.13
C GLY A 310 -2.52 19.80 -7.88
N ASP A 311 -2.60 21.10 -7.58
CA ASP A 311 -1.73 22.13 -8.15
C ASP A 311 -0.45 22.32 -7.32
N PHE A 312 0.34 21.25 -7.13
CA PHE A 312 1.63 21.35 -6.42
C PHE A 312 2.78 21.76 -7.36
N ASN A 313 2.65 22.94 -7.97
CA ASN A 313 3.53 23.39 -9.07
C ASN A 313 4.41 24.59 -8.73
N VAL A 314 5.10 24.60 -7.57
CA VAL A 314 5.84 25.81 -7.18
C VAL A 314 7.21 25.61 -6.53
N GLY A 315 8.18 26.28 -7.16
CA GLY A 315 9.48 26.63 -6.61
C GLY A 315 10.49 25.59 -7.00
N VAL A 316 10.42 24.49 -6.26
CA VAL A 316 11.09 23.24 -6.57
C VAL A 316 10.05 22.38 -7.30
N VAL A 317 10.38 21.87 -8.49
CA VAL A 317 9.46 21.11 -9.36
C VAL A 317 10.20 20.00 -10.07
N GLY A 318 9.54 18.86 -10.30
CA GLY A 318 10.19 17.66 -10.83
C GLY A 318 11.27 17.13 -9.90
N ASP A 319 12.35 16.60 -10.47
CA ASP A 319 13.42 15.87 -9.79
C ASP A 319 13.93 16.56 -8.51
N GLU A 320 14.23 17.87 -8.54
CA GLU A 320 14.76 18.61 -7.39
C GLU A 320 13.81 18.60 -6.17
N LEU A 321 12.50 18.40 -6.38
CA LEU A 321 11.51 18.26 -5.32
C LEU A 321 11.47 16.84 -4.76
N TYR A 322 11.63 15.84 -5.63
CA TYR A 322 11.72 14.45 -5.23
C TYR A 322 13.01 14.19 -4.45
N ASP A 323 14.16 14.70 -4.92
CA ASP A 323 15.45 14.68 -4.23
C ASP A 323 15.34 15.27 -2.81
N LEU A 324 14.64 16.40 -2.66
CA LEU A 324 14.40 17.03 -1.35
C LEU A 324 13.54 16.15 -0.44
N ILE A 325 12.50 15.51 -0.97
CA ILE A 325 11.61 14.65 -0.18
C ILE A 325 12.36 13.39 0.27
N GLU A 326 13.18 12.80 -0.60
CA GLU A 326 14.07 11.67 -0.28
C GLU A 326 15.10 12.03 0.80
N GLU A 327 15.80 13.19 0.69
CA GLU A 327 16.72 13.68 1.72
C GLU A 327 16.01 13.83 3.09
N LYS A 328 14.77 14.33 3.08
CA LYS A 328 14.01 14.53 4.32
C LYS A 328 13.47 13.22 4.89
N ARG A 329 13.05 12.28 4.04
CA ARG A 329 12.77 10.89 4.42
C ARG A 329 13.97 10.25 5.11
N GLU A 330 15.17 10.36 4.55
CA GLU A 330 16.41 9.81 5.13
C GLU A 330 16.76 10.42 6.49
N SER A 331 16.45 11.69 6.71
CA SER A 331 16.57 12.34 8.03
C SER A 331 15.42 12.05 9.00
N GLY A 332 14.53 11.12 8.65
CA GLY A 332 13.44 10.64 9.51
C GLY A 332 12.16 11.46 9.44
N ILE A 333 12.01 12.37 8.46
CA ILE A 333 10.84 13.22 8.27
C ILE A 333 10.12 12.80 6.98
N THR A 334 9.12 11.96 7.14
CA THR A 334 8.33 11.39 6.04
C THR A 334 7.27 12.38 5.52
N LEU A 335 6.74 12.14 4.32
CA LEU A 335 5.67 12.95 3.69
C LEU A 335 4.44 12.08 3.40
N SER A 336 3.25 12.61 3.62
CA SER A 336 1.97 12.04 3.14
C SER A 336 1.16 13.10 2.43
N VAL A 337 0.27 12.69 1.51
CA VAL A 337 -0.52 13.60 0.70
C VAL A 337 -2.02 13.36 0.89
N LEU A 338 -2.75 14.44 1.16
CA LEU A 338 -4.20 14.47 1.25
C LEU A 338 -4.74 15.31 0.10
N GLY A 339 -5.33 14.65 -0.89
CA GLY A 339 -6.02 15.30 -2.01
C GLY A 339 -7.43 15.77 -1.60
N PHE A 340 -7.87 16.93 -2.07
CA PHE A 340 -9.20 17.46 -1.81
C PHE A 340 -9.80 18.17 -3.03
N GLY A 341 -11.11 18.03 -3.24
CA GLY A 341 -11.85 18.84 -4.21
C GLY A 341 -11.87 18.29 -5.64
N ASN A 342 -12.18 19.15 -6.61
CA ASN A 342 -12.68 18.72 -7.93
C ASN A 342 -11.62 18.81 -9.05
N ARG A 343 -10.38 19.11 -8.68
CA ARG A 343 -9.17 19.05 -9.52
C ARG A 343 -8.16 18.23 -8.72
N TYR A 344 -7.39 17.40 -9.40
CA TYR A 344 -6.34 16.58 -8.81
C TYR A 344 -5.38 16.13 -9.90
N ASN A 345 -4.08 16.28 -9.65
CA ASN A 345 -3.02 15.63 -10.41
C ASN A 345 -2.64 14.35 -9.66
N ASP A 346 -3.41 13.29 -9.92
CA ASP A 346 -3.37 12.05 -9.15
C ASP A 346 -1.97 11.43 -9.12
N THR A 347 -1.35 11.26 -10.29
CA THR A 347 0.00 10.72 -10.48
C THR A 347 1.07 11.52 -9.76
N GLN A 348 0.99 12.86 -9.73
CA GLN A 348 1.98 13.67 -9.01
C GLN A 348 1.81 13.52 -7.49
N MET A 349 0.58 13.36 -6.99
CA MET A 349 0.34 13.21 -5.56
C MET A 349 0.78 11.83 -5.05
N GLU A 350 0.56 10.78 -5.82
CA GLU A 350 1.13 9.43 -5.60
C GLU A 350 2.66 9.51 -5.54
N GLN A 351 3.31 10.04 -6.60
CA GLN A 351 4.77 10.17 -6.66
C GLN A 351 5.38 10.96 -5.48
N LEU A 352 4.69 11.98 -4.97
CA LEU A 352 5.16 12.75 -3.80
C LEU A 352 5.03 11.96 -2.49
N ALA A 353 4.06 11.05 -2.39
CA ALA A 353 3.82 10.24 -1.20
C ALA A 353 4.80 9.06 -1.15
N ASP A 354 4.93 8.31 -2.26
CA ASP A 354 5.91 7.23 -2.48
C ASP A 354 7.31 7.66 -2.04
N ARG A 355 7.84 8.74 -2.64
CA ARG A 355 9.18 9.30 -2.38
C ARG A 355 9.39 9.73 -0.92
N GLY A 356 8.29 9.96 -0.21
CA GLY A 356 8.26 10.38 1.19
C GLY A 356 8.01 9.26 2.19
N ASN A 357 7.91 8.00 1.76
CA ASN A 357 7.47 6.83 2.53
C ASN A 357 6.18 7.11 3.30
N GLY A 358 5.14 7.46 2.53
CA GLY A 358 3.82 7.71 3.05
C GLY A 358 2.74 7.52 2.01
N ASN A 359 1.51 7.55 2.50
CA ASN A 359 0.34 7.33 1.66
C ASN A 359 -0.17 8.63 1.05
N TYR A 360 -0.73 8.51 -0.15
CA TYR A 360 -1.65 9.47 -0.74
C TYR A 360 -3.10 8.99 -0.57
N THR A 361 -3.98 9.90 -0.18
CA THR A 361 -5.42 9.62 -0.03
C THR A 361 -6.24 10.82 -0.48
N PHE A 362 -7.23 10.57 -1.33
CA PHE A 362 -8.18 11.59 -1.76
C PHE A 362 -9.41 11.63 -0.83
N ILE A 363 -9.67 12.79 -0.22
CA ILE A 363 -10.74 13.03 0.75
C ILE A 363 -11.96 13.63 0.04
N ASP A 364 -12.85 12.76 -0.45
CA ASP A 364 -14.12 13.14 -1.06
C ASP A 364 -15.20 13.56 -0.04
N SER A 365 -15.06 13.09 1.20
CA SER A 365 -16.11 13.14 2.22
C SER A 365 -15.54 13.18 3.64
N LEU A 366 -16.35 13.67 4.59
CA LEU A 366 -15.96 13.66 6.02
C LEU A 366 -15.87 12.22 6.58
N ARG A 367 -16.58 11.27 5.96
CA ARG A 367 -16.51 9.84 6.28
C ARG A 367 -15.17 9.25 5.85
N GLU A 368 -14.65 9.69 4.70
CA GLU A 368 -13.30 9.33 4.26
C GLU A 368 -12.21 9.97 5.14
N ALA A 369 -12.38 11.23 5.52
CA ALA A 369 -11.48 11.90 6.48
C ALA A 369 -11.41 11.14 7.82
N GLN A 370 -12.53 10.62 8.32
CA GLN A 370 -12.58 9.75 9.49
C GLN A 370 -11.81 8.44 9.25
N ARG A 371 -12.04 7.73 8.14
CA ARG A 371 -11.34 6.48 7.81
C ARG A 371 -9.82 6.70 7.75
N ALA A 372 -9.37 7.68 6.97
CA ALA A 372 -7.97 7.91 6.68
C ALA A 372 -7.19 8.50 7.88
N LEU A 373 -7.77 9.49 8.58
CA LEU A 373 -7.05 10.26 9.61
C LEU A 373 -7.35 9.85 11.05
N VAL A 374 -8.31 8.96 11.28
CA VAL A 374 -8.65 8.47 12.62
C VAL A 374 -8.59 6.96 12.66
N ASP A 375 -9.42 6.28 11.87
CA ASP A 375 -9.56 4.83 11.96
C ASP A 375 -8.27 4.11 11.52
N ARG A 376 -7.51 4.70 10.60
CA ARG A 376 -6.20 4.23 10.11
C ARG A 376 -5.00 5.03 10.64
N LEU A 377 -5.18 5.90 11.63
CA LEU A 377 -4.14 6.85 12.07
C LEU A 377 -2.77 6.19 12.36
N THR A 378 -2.74 5.11 13.14
CA THR A 378 -1.49 4.40 13.46
C THR A 378 -0.91 3.70 12.22
N ALA A 379 -1.77 3.18 11.33
CA ALA A 379 -1.37 2.47 10.11
C ALA A 379 -0.78 3.39 9.02
N THR A 380 -1.11 4.68 9.04
CA THR A 380 -0.52 5.69 8.14
C THR A 380 0.74 6.33 8.73
N LEU A 381 0.86 6.43 10.05
CA LEU A 381 1.98 7.12 10.69
C LEU A 381 3.16 6.20 11.07
N MET A 382 2.89 4.99 11.57
CA MET A 382 3.89 4.11 12.16
C MET A 382 4.26 2.97 11.20
N VAL A 383 5.34 3.14 10.45
CA VAL A 383 5.95 2.10 9.61
C VAL A 383 6.49 0.97 10.49
N ILE A 384 6.16 -0.29 10.18
CA ILE A 384 6.65 -1.49 10.87
C ILE A 384 7.59 -2.35 10.01
N ALA A 385 7.62 -2.14 8.70
CA ALA A 385 8.68 -2.60 7.82
C ALA A 385 8.82 -1.70 6.59
N LYS A 386 10.02 -1.69 6.02
CA LYS A 386 10.40 -1.01 4.77
C LYS A 386 10.79 -2.04 3.72
N ASP A 387 10.91 -1.61 2.46
CA ASP A 387 11.40 -2.46 1.36
C ASP A 387 10.63 -3.79 1.28
N VAL A 388 9.30 -3.70 1.35
CA VAL A 388 8.44 -4.89 1.39
C VAL A 388 8.16 -5.34 -0.04
N LYS A 389 8.81 -6.45 -0.42
CA LYS A 389 8.71 -7.10 -1.72
C LYS A 389 8.04 -8.46 -1.59
N ILE A 390 7.15 -8.78 -2.52
CA ILE A 390 6.60 -10.13 -2.69
C ILE A 390 7.11 -10.69 -4.01
N GLN A 391 7.61 -11.93 -3.99
CA GLN A 391 7.83 -12.75 -5.18
C GLN A 391 6.93 -13.99 -5.12
N LEU A 392 6.13 -14.22 -6.16
CA LEU A 392 5.36 -15.45 -6.33
C LEU A 392 5.98 -16.29 -7.44
N GLU A 393 6.52 -17.44 -7.09
CA GLU A 393 7.08 -18.40 -8.03
C GLU A 393 6.08 -19.54 -8.28
N VAL A 394 5.54 -19.65 -9.49
CA VAL A 394 4.53 -20.67 -9.85
C VAL A 394 5.19 -21.96 -10.34
N ASN A 395 4.52 -23.10 -10.15
CA ASN A 395 4.99 -24.39 -10.65
C ASN A 395 4.55 -24.57 -12.12
N PRO A 396 5.47 -24.55 -13.10
CA PRO A 396 5.15 -24.58 -14.53
C PRO A 396 4.58 -25.92 -15.02
N THR A 397 4.62 -26.97 -14.19
CA THR A 397 3.97 -28.25 -14.51
C THR A 397 2.48 -28.29 -14.12
N ILE A 398 2.03 -27.32 -13.32
CA ILE A 398 0.66 -27.24 -12.78
C ILE A 398 -0.04 -25.97 -13.28
N VAL A 399 0.62 -24.82 -13.16
CA VAL A 399 0.20 -23.54 -13.74
C VAL A 399 0.67 -23.51 -15.19
N LYS A 400 -0.25 -23.14 -16.10
CA LYS A 400 0.02 -22.95 -17.52
C LYS A 400 0.29 -21.48 -17.84
N ALA A 401 -0.46 -20.58 -17.21
CA ALA A 401 -0.32 -19.15 -17.38
C ALA A 401 -0.86 -18.41 -16.15
N TYR A 402 -0.44 -17.17 -15.95
CA TYR A 402 -0.91 -16.34 -14.83
C TYR A 402 -0.90 -14.85 -15.15
N ARG A 403 -1.54 -14.04 -14.29
CA ARG A 403 -1.37 -12.58 -14.24
C ARG A 403 -1.69 -12.01 -12.87
N LEU A 404 -1.03 -10.92 -12.50
CA LEU A 404 -1.34 -10.10 -11.32
C LEU A 404 -2.45 -9.09 -11.66
N LEU A 405 -3.46 -8.96 -10.78
CA LEU A 405 -4.54 -7.98 -10.97
C LEU A 405 -4.19 -6.68 -10.24
N GLY A 406 -3.86 -5.64 -11.00
CA GLY A 406 -3.32 -4.38 -10.47
C GLY A 406 -1.80 -4.43 -10.27
N TYR A 407 -1.27 -3.48 -9.50
CA TYR A 407 0.15 -3.31 -9.20
C TYR A 407 1.02 -3.04 -10.44
N GLU A 408 0.45 -2.60 -11.57
CA GLU A 408 1.23 -2.34 -12.79
C GLU A 408 2.35 -1.29 -12.60
N ASN A 409 2.16 -0.32 -11.69
CA ASN A 409 3.18 0.68 -11.32
C ASN A 409 4.06 0.26 -10.12
N ARG A 410 3.82 -0.93 -9.54
CA ARG A 410 4.57 -1.52 -8.41
C ARG A 410 5.31 -2.81 -8.78
N ALA A 411 5.31 -3.19 -10.06
CA ALA A 411 6.07 -4.33 -10.58
C ALA A 411 7.59 -4.10 -10.43
N ILE A 412 8.32 -5.15 -10.07
CA ILE A 412 9.77 -5.17 -9.90
C ILE A 412 10.30 -6.34 -10.75
N ALA A 413 11.48 -6.20 -11.36
CA ALA A 413 12.12 -7.30 -12.08
C ALA A 413 12.43 -8.46 -11.11
N ASP A 414 12.28 -9.71 -11.55
CA ASP A 414 12.39 -10.86 -10.63
C ASP A 414 13.81 -11.05 -10.08
N GLU A 415 14.84 -10.68 -10.84
CA GLU A 415 16.22 -10.56 -10.37
C GLU A 415 16.38 -9.52 -9.24
N ASP A 416 15.61 -8.44 -9.26
CA ASP A 416 15.65 -7.35 -8.29
C ASP A 416 14.92 -7.69 -6.97
N PHE A 417 14.29 -8.87 -6.84
CA PHE A 417 13.62 -9.30 -5.59
C PHE A 417 14.55 -9.23 -4.36
N ARG A 418 15.86 -9.43 -4.54
CA ARG A 418 16.86 -9.32 -3.46
C ARG A 418 17.81 -8.12 -3.61
N ASN A 419 17.57 -7.27 -4.61
CA ASN A 419 18.29 -6.02 -4.78
C ASN A 419 17.70 -4.96 -3.85
N ASP A 420 18.34 -4.74 -2.71
CA ASP A 420 17.93 -3.74 -1.72
C ASP A 420 18.18 -2.29 -2.19
N SER A 421 18.73 -2.09 -3.41
CA SER A 421 18.86 -0.78 -4.06
C SER A 421 17.63 -0.38 -4.87
N VAL A 422 16.73 -1.33 -5.16
CA VAL A 422 15.43 -1.05 -5.80
C VAL A 422 14.42 -0.75 -4.71
N ASP A 423 13.85 0.45 -4.75
CA ASP A 423 12.87 0.92 -3.75
C ASP A 423 11.59 0.07 -3.80
N ALA A 424 10.97 -0.15 -2.64
CA ALA A 424 9.72 -0.91 -2.51
C ALA A 424 8.96 -0.50 -1.24
N GLY A 425 7.68 -0.88 -1.18
CA GLY A 425 6.72 -0.29 -0.26
C GLY A 425 6.99 -0.44 1.23
N GLU A 426 6.51 0.54 1.99
CA GLU A 426 6.35 0.44 3.43
C GLU A 426 5.04 -0.24 3.81
N ILE A 427 5.05 -0.89 4.99
CA ILE A 427 3.81 -1.30 5.63
C ILE A 427 3.75 -0.72 7.05
N GLY A 428 2.63 -0.07 7.35
CA GLY A 428 2.34 0.49 8.67
C GLY A 428 1.67 -0.48 9.63
N ALA A 429 1.68 -0.13 10.92
CA ALA A 429 1.12 -0.94 12.00
C ALA A 429 -0.39 -1.21 11.77
N GLY A 430 -0.78 -2.48 11.69
CA GLY A 430 -2.16 -2.91 11.44
C GLY A 430 -2.64 -2.74 10.00
N HIS A 431 -1.82 -2.18 9.10
CA HIS A 431 -2.13 -2.07 7.69
C HIS A 431 -2.29 -3.48 7.09
N GLY A 432 -3.33 -3.66 6.27
CA GLY A 432 -3.57 -4.89 5.52
C GLY A 432 -3.46 -4.63 4.02
N VAL A 433 -2.75 -5.48 3.32
CA VAL A 433 -2.58 -5.44 1.86
C VAL A 433 -3.04 -6.76 1.25
N THR A 434 -3.65 -6.71 0.08
CA THR A 434 -4.21 -7.86 -0.65
C THR A 434 -3.83 -7.75 -2.12
N ALA A 435 -3.17 -8.79 -2.62
CA ALA A 435 -2.94 -9.02 -4.04
C ALA A 435 -3.78 -10.21 -4.53
N LEU A 436 -4.18 -10.16 -5.80
CA LEU A 436 -4.94 -11.21 -6.47
C LEU A 436 -4.18 -11.65 -7.73
N VAL A 437 -3.90 -12.94 -7.83
CA VAL A 437 -3.25 -13.54 -9.00
C VAL A 437 -4.22 -14.50 -9.66
N GLU A 438 -4.48 -14.29 -10.94
CA GLU A 438 -5.27 -15.21 -11.76
C GLU A 438 -4.33 -16.28 -12.36
N LEU A 439 -4.74 -17.55 -12.28
CA LEU A 439 -3.97 -18.72 -12.71
C LEU A 439 -4.80 -19.57 -13.67
N GLU A 440 -4.30 -19.81 -14.89
CA GLU A 440 -4.74 -20.90 -15.75
C GLU A 440 -3.99 -22.18 -15.37
N LEU A 441 -4.69 -23.29 -15.11
CA LEU A 441 -4.07 -24.54 -14.68
C LEU A 441 -4.15 -25.61 -15.77
N TYR A 442 -3.08 -26.39 -15.94
CA TYR A 442 -3.11 -27.59 -16.76
C TYR A 442 -4.13 -28.61 -16.24
N PRO A 443 -4.98 -29.19 -17.10
CA PRO A 443 -5.80 -30.33 -16.75
C PRO A 443 -4.93 -31.46 -16.19
N GLN A 444 -5.35 -32.15 -15.12
CA GLN A 444 -4.51 -33.15 -14.43
C GLN A 444 -3.99 -34.31 -15.32
N GLY A 445 -4.62 -34.56 -16.47
CA GLY A 445 -4.17 -35.56 -17.45
C GLY A 445 -3.29 -35.02 -18.58
N GLU A 446 -3.00 -33.71 -18.60
CA GLU A 446 -2.33 -32.97 -19.68
C GLU A 446 -1.13 -32.16 -19.16
N ARG A 447 -0.67 -32.42 -17.93
CA ARG A 447 0.48 -31.75 -17.31
C ARG A 447 1.80 -32.14 -17.99
N PRO A 448 2.65 -31.17 -18.37
CA PRO A 448 4.01 -31.43 -18.82
C PRO A 448 4.90 -31.85 -17.64
N SER A 449 6.01 -32.52 -17.91
CA SER A 449 7.11 -32.65 -16.96
C SER A 449 8.06 -31.46 -17.06
N LEU A 450 8.92 -31.24 -16.06
CA LEU A 450 9.99 -30.23 -16.14
C LEU A 450 10.93 -30.47 -17.34
N GLU A 451 11.14 -31.73 -17.74
CA GLU A 451 11.88 -32.06 -18.97
C GLU A 451 11.15 -31.59 -20.24
N ASP A 452 9.81 -31.65 -20.27
CA ASP A 452 9.00 -31.15 -21.38
C ASP A 452 9.00 -29.61 -21.44
N ILE A 453 8.91 -28.94 -20.29
CA ILE A 453 9.00 -27.47 -20.16
C ILE A 453 10.34 -26.97 -20.68
N GLY A 454 11.46 -27.47 -20.14
CA GLY A 454 12.80 -27.06 -20.58
C GLY A 454 13.08 -27.39 -22.06
N ALA A 455 12.45 -28.44 -22.59
CA ALA A 455 12.50 -28.73 -24.02
C ALA A 455 11.64 -27.79 -24.87
N GLN A 456 10.54 -27.23 -24.34
CA GLN A 456 9.72 -26.25 -25.05
C GLN A 456 10.51 -24.94 -25.24
N VAL A 457 10.96 -24.32 -24.15
CA VAL A 457 11.72 -23.04 -24.15
C VAL A 457 12.92 -23.12 -25.11
N ALA A 458 13.75 -24.16 -24.99
CA ALA A 458 14.94 -24.35 -25.82
C ALA A 458 14.64 -24.55 -27.33
N ASN A 459 13.41 -24.91 -27.71
CA ASN A 459 12.98 -24.97 -29.12
C ASN A 459 12.44 -23.65 -29.64
N GLU A 460 11.93 -22.77 -28.77
CA GLU A 460 11.35 -21.47 -29.13
C GLU A 460 12.43 -20.37 -29.26
N GLU A 461 13.46 -20.39 -28.41
CA GLU A 461 14.63 -19.49 -28.52
C GLU A 461 15.52 -19.78 -29.75
N GLY A 462 15.50 -21.02 -30.25
CA GLY A 462 16.30 -21.47 -31.38
C GLY A 462 17.79 -21.71 -31.07
N PRO A 463 18.54 -22.29 -32.03
CA PRO A 463 19.94 -22.62 -31.78
C PRO A 463 20.80 -21.35 -31.75
N ASN A 464 21.31 -21.04 -30.57
CA ASN A 464 22.27 -19.96 -30.35
C ASN A 464 23.51 -20.13 -31.28
N VAL A 465 24.06 -19.02 -31.75
CA VAL A 465 24.95 -18.94 -32.93
C VAL A 465 26.14 -19.92 -32.86
N GLU A 466 26.39 -20.65 -33.96
CA GLU A 466 27.62 -21.46 -34.11
C GLU A 466 28.86 -20.58 -33.87
N LEU A 467 29.66 -20.97 -32.87
CA LEU A 467 31.04 -20.50 -32.70
C LEU A 467 31.85 -20.91 -33.93
N THR A 468 31.87 -20.08 -34.98
CA THR A 468 32.70 -20.27 -36.15
C THR A 468 34.16 -20.04 -35.80
N THR A 469 34.86 -21.10 -35.42
CA THR A 469 36.31 -21.15 -35.42
C THR A 469 36.80 -21.10 -36.87
N GLU A 470 37.18 -19.91 -37.37
CA GLU A 470 37.99 -19.80 -38.59
C GLU A 470 39.43 -19.41 -38.22
N ASP A 471 40.34 -20.37 -38.44
CA ASP A 471 41.78 -20.20 -38.30
C ASP A 471 42.37 -19.26 -39.37
N GLU A 472 43.60 -18.81 -39.10
CA GLU A 472 44.47 -17.95 -39.90
C GLU A 472 44.52 -18.25 -41.43
N ASP A 473 44.59 -17.21 -42.27
CA ASP A 473 45.72 -17.05 -43.22
C ASP A 473 45.91 -15.61 -43.73
N HIS A 474 47.12 -15.32 -44.23
CA HIS A 474 47.63 -14.01 -44.64
C HIS A 474 47.06 -13.46 -45.96
N SER A 475 47.01 -12.12 -46.11
CA SER A 475 48.02 -11.37 -46.92
C SER A 475 47.67 -9.89 -47.14
N ALA A 476 48.68 -9.09 -47.49
CA ALA A 476 48.65 -7.63 -47.47
C ALA A 476 48.17 -6.95 -48.78
N ALA A 477 47.62 -5.75 -48.65
CA ALA A 477 47.70 -4.70 -49.67
C ALA A 477 47.71 -3.28 -49.05
N THR A 478 48.45 -2.37 -49.66
CA THR A 478 48.77 -1.02 -49.16
C THR A 478 48.00 0.10 -49.87
N ASP A 479 47.40 1.01 -49.10
CA ASP A 479 47.32 2.49 -49.26
C ASP A 479 46.38 3.01 -48.16
N GLY A 480 46.55 4.14 -47.50
CA GLY A 480 47.59 5.17 -47.58
C GLY A 480 46.98 6.55 -47.34
N GLN A 481 47.32 7.20 -46.22
CA GLN A 481 47.58 8.66 -46.13
C GLN A 481 47.91 9.10 -44.69
N GLU A 482 48.80 10.10 -44.62
CA GLU A 482 49.34 10.70 -43.40
C GLU A 482 48.36 11.70 -42.76
N GLY A 483 48.48 11.88 -41.45
CA GLY A 483 47.73 12.83 -40.65
C GLY A 483 48.29 12.90 -39.23
N GLU A 484 49.49 13.48 -39.09
CA GLU A 484 50.11 13.77 -37.79
C GLU A 484 49.33 14.88 -37.08
N ASP A 485 49.05 14.70 -35.79
CA ASP A 485 49.07 15.77 -34.79
C ASP A 485 49.45 15.14 -33.43
N GLU A 486 50.57 15.58 -32.86
CA GLU A 486 51.00 15.22 -31.51
C GLU A 486 50.20 16.02 -30.47
N VAL A 487 49.92 15.44 -29.30
CA VAL A 487 50.32 15.96 -27.96
C VAL A 487 49.98 14.91 -26.90
N SER A 488 50.73 14.95 -25.80
CA SER A 488 50.78 13.99 -24.69
C SER A 488 49.52 13.91 -23.83
N ASP A 489 49.36 12.82 -23.08
CA ASP A 489 49.71 12.81 -21.65
C ASP A 489 49.85 11.37 -21.09
N GLU A 490 50.62 11.23 -20.00
CA GLU A 490 50.96 9.94 -19.38
C GLU A 490 49.77 9.39 -18.57
N ILE A 491 49.28 8.19 -18.91
CA ILE A 491 48.38 7.43 -18.03
C ILE A 491 49.21 6.50 -17.14
N ASN A 492 48.96 6.57 -15.84
CA ASN A 492 49.63 5.77 -14.82
C ASN A 492 48.95 4.40 -14.70
N GLU A 493 49.39 3.42 -15.48
CA GLU A 493 48.98 2.01 -15.31
C GLU A 493 49.48 1.47 -13.96
N ASN A 494 48.62 1.44 -12.92
CA ASN A 494 48.62 0.51 -11.76
C ASN A 494 47.52 0.87 -10.72
N GLU A 495 46.27 1.07 -11.14
CA GLU A 495 45.15 1.29 -10.19
C GLU A 495 43.78 0.82 -10.76
N LEU A 496 43.79 -0.18 -11.66
CA LEU A 496 42.58 -0.73 -12.32
C LEU A 496 42.39 -2.25 -12.13
N THR A 497 43.32 -2.95 -11.49
CA THR A 497 43.32 -4.44 -11.41
C THR A 497 42.89 -4.99 -10.04
N GLU A 498 42.09 -4.25 -9.28
CA GLU A 498 41.44 -4.75 -8.05
C GLU A 498 39.91 -4.63 -8.19
N ALA A 499 39.39 -3.47 -8.61
CA ALA A 499 37.95 -3.28 -8.86
C ALA A 499 37.34 -4.17 -9.97
N GLU A 500 38.07 -4.41 -11.07
CA GLU A 500 37.60 -5.33 -12.12
C GLU A 500 37.53 -6.78 -11.60
N THR A 501 38.44 -7.18 -10.71
CA THR A 501 38.47 -8.53 -10.15
C THR A 501 37.44 -8.74 -9.06
N GLU A 502 37.12 -7.71 -8.26
CA GLU A 502 36.03 -7.78 -7.27
C GLU A 502 34.68 -7.90 -8.00
N SER A 503 34.45 -7.10 -9.05
CA SER A 503 33.26 -7.17 -9.92
C SER A 503 33.09 -8.52 -10.65
N GLU A 504 34.19 -9.09 -11.18
CA GLU A 504 34.17 -10.45 -11.76
C GLU A 504 33.87 -11.53 -10.70
N THR A 505 34.36 -11.39 -9.46
CA THR A 505 34.08 -12.39 -8.41
C THR A 505 32.70 -12.25 -7.77
N GLU A 506 32.13 -11.05 -7.65
CA GLU A 506 30.77 -10.86 -7.17
C GLU A 506 29.77 -11.44 -8.16
N SER A 507 29.91 -11.15 -9.46
CA SER A 507 29.05 -11.72 -10.50
C SER A 507 29.20 -13.25 -10.67
N GLU A 508 30.38 -13.83 -10.50
CA GLU A 508 30.53 -15.30 -10.42
C GLU A 508 29.78 -15.89 -9.20
N ILE A 509 29.86 -15.25 -8.02
CA ILE A 509 29.20 -15.72 -6.78
C ILE A 509 27.67 -15.57 -6.85
N GLU A 510 27.16 -14.47 -7.41
CA GLU A 510 25.73 -14.25 -7.65
C GLU A 510 25.19 -15.34 -8.58
N SER A 511 25.86 -15.60 -9.71
CA SER A 511 25.44 -16.63 -10.66
C SER A 511 25.47 -18.06 -10.08
N GLU A 512 26.46 -18.41 -9.23
CA GLU A 512 26.45 -19.70 -8.53
C GLU A 512 25.28 -19.78 -7.52
N THR A 513 24.94 -18.66 -6.87
CA THR A 513 23.87 -18.59 -5.87
C THR A 513 22.48 -18.69 -6.51
N GLU A 514 22.24 -18.03 -7.63
CA GLU A 514 21.02 -18.16 -8.43
C GLU A 514 20.81 -19.60 -8.90
N VAL A 515 21.85 -20.23 -9.45
CA VAL A 515 21.79 -21.63 -9.91
C VAL A 515 21.46 -22.59 -8.76
N GLU A 516 22.04 -22.41 -7.57
CA GLU A 516 21.67 -23.21 -6.39
C GLU A 516 20.21 -22.98 -5.95
N GLN A 517 19.69 -21.76 -6.07
CA GLN A 517 18.28 -21.45 -5.76
C GLN A 517 17.31 -22.07 -6.76
N THR A 518 17.53 -21.92 -8.07
CA THR A 518 16.69 -22.52 -9.10
C THR A 518 16.65 -24.05 -8.95
N LEU A 519 17.81 -24.68 -8.74
CA LEU A 519 17.88 -26.13 -8.47
C LEU A 519 17.16 -26.53 -7.17
N PHE A 520 17.13 -25.67 -6.15
CA PHE A 520 16.36 -25.90 -4.94
C PHE A 520 14.85 -25.86 -5.21
N VAL A 521 14.36 -24.88 -5.98
CA VAL A 521 12.93 -24.77 -6.30
C VAL A 521 12.46 -25.88 -7.24
N ASP A 522 13.24 -26.21 -8.26
CA ASP A 522 13.01 -27.41 -9.10
C ASP A 522 12.86 -28.67 -8.23
N SER A 523 13.69 -28.81 -7.19
CA SER A 523 13.60 -29.95 -6.26
C SER A 523 12.33 -29.95 -5.39
N ILE A 524 11.65 -28.81 -5.24
CA ILE A 524 10.34 -28.67 -4.60
C ILE A 524 9.22 -28.98 -5.61
N PHE A 525 9.29 -28.41 -6.81
CA PHE A 525 8.27 -28.57 -7.87
C PHE A 525 8.27 -29.97 -8.53
N ALA A 526 9.37 -30.72 -8.45
CA ALA A 526 9.47 -32.10 -8.93
C ALA A 526 8.87 -33.19 -8.00
N GLN A 527 8.25 -32.81 -6.87
CA GLN A 527 7.74 -33.78 -5.87
C GLN A 527 6.35 -34.33 -6.22
N GLU A 528 6.00 -35.53 -5.69
CA GLU A 528 4.71 -36.18 -5.96
C GLU A 528 3.50 -35.38 -5.41
N ASP A 529 3.71 -34.66 -4.30
CA ASP A 529 2.78 -33.67 -3.71
C ASP A 529 3.31 -32.23 -3.92
N ALA A 530 3.86 -31.91 -5.09
CA ALA A 530 4.43 -30.60 -5.38
C ALA A 530 3.44 -29.43 -5.13
N PRO A 531 3.90 -28.29 -4.61
CA PRO A 531 3.07 -27.11 -4.47
C PRO A 531 2.67 -26.52 -5.83
N LEU A 532 1.55 -25.82 -5.84
CA LEU A 532 1.06 -25.00 -6.96
C LEU A 532 1.99 -23.80 -7.21
N ALA A 533 2.44 -23.18 -6.13
CA ALA A 533 3.32 -22.02 -6.15
C ALA A 533 4.02 -21.86 -4.79
N MET A 534 5.08 -21.06 -4.76
CA MET A 534 5.82 -20.65 -3.59
C MET A 534 5.81 -19.12 -3.51
N LEU A 535 5.33 -18.58 -2.40
CA LEU A 535 5.38 -17.16 -2.10
C LEU A 535 6.61 -16.86 -1.24
N ARG A 536 7.42 -15.88 -1.63
CA ARG A 536 8.45 -15.26 -0.81
C ARG A 536 8.02 -13.84 -0.44
N LEU A 537 8.21 -13.46 0.82
CA LEU A 537 8.03 -12.10 1.33
C LEU A 537 9.37 -11.63 1.87
N ARG A 538 9.93 -10.56 1.31
CA ARG A 538 11.15 -9.88 1.79
C ARG A 538 10.77 -8.56 2.44
N HIS A 539 11.43 -8.18 3.54
CA HIS A 539 11.29 -6.87 4.16
C HIS A 539 12.50 -6.48 5.02
N LYS A 540 12.70 -5.19 5.25
CA LYS A 540 13.64 -4.64 6.26
C LYS A 540 12.89 -4.11 7.49
N THR A 541 13.58 -3.92 8.61
CA THR A 541 13.00 -3.26 9.80
C THR A 541 12.93 -1.74 9.58
N PRO A 542 12.10 -0.97 10.34
CA PRO A 542 11.97 0.47 10.14
C PRO A 542 13.27 1.26 10.31
N ASP A 543 14.14 0.80 11.21
CA ASP A 543 15.42 1.46 11.54
C ASP A 543 16.59 0.93 10.70
N ALA A 544 16.36 0.00 9.78
CA ALA A 544 17.38 -0.58 8.91
C ALA A 544 17.98 0.48 7.96
N GLY A 545 19.30 0.52 7.89
CA GLY A 545 20.04 1.22 6.83
C GLY A 545 20.24 0.35 5.59
N THR A 546 20.87 0.92 4.56
CA THR A 546 21.11 0.24 3.28
C THR A 546 21.89 -1.08 3.43
N GLU A 547 22.91 -1.10 4.31
CA GLU A 547 23.76 -2.27 4.58
C GLU A 547 23.12 -3.34 5.49
N ASP A 548 21.95 -3.09 6.11
CA ASP A 548 21.31 -4.05 7.02
C ASP A 548 20.57 -5.16 6.25
N GLU A 549 20.78 -6.42 6.67
CA GLU A 549 20.19 -7.61 6.05
C GLU A 549 18.65 -7.60 6.11
N ALA A 550 17.99 -7.81 4.96
CA ALA A 550 16.54 -8.02 4.93
C ALA A 550 16.14 -9.42 5.42
N MET A 551 14.93 -9.53 5.94
CA MET A 551 14.29 -10.77 6.37
C MET A 551 13.48 -11.37 5.24
N GLU A 552 13.52 -12.69 5.05
CA GLU A 552 12.72 -13.42 4.04
C GLU A 552 11.83 -14.48 4.71
N GLN A 553 10.54 -14.53 4.33
CA GLN A 553 9.58 -15.56 4.74
C GLN A 553 9.10 -16.34 3.50
N THR A 554 8.93 -17.66 3.63
CA THR A 554 8.51 -18.53 2.51
C THR A 554 7.24 -19.31 2.84
N HIS A 555 6.26 -19.28 1.94
CA HIS A 555 4.99 -19.98 2.08
C HIS A 555 4.71 -20.85 0.85
N LEU A 556 4.41 -22.14 1.07
CA LEU A 556 4.07 -23.07 -0.01
C LEU A 556 2.54 -23.17 -0.17
N ILE A 557 2.04 -22.91 -1.37
CA ILE A 557 0.62 -22.97 -1.73
C ILE A 557 0.36 -24.34 -2.37
N SER A 558 -0.58 -25.14 -1.86
CA SER A 558 -0.88 -26.47 -2.43
C SER A 558 -2.10 -26.41 -3.34
N GLU A 559 -2.11 -27.18 -4.45
CA GLU A 559 -3.29 -27.28 -5.34
C GLU A 559 -4.56 -27.73 -4.58
N ARG A 560 -4.40 -28.58 -3.56
CA ARG A 560 -5.51 -29.06 -2.69
C ARG A 560 -6.20 -27.96 -1.89
N ASP A 561 -5.57 -26.79 -1.76
CA ASP A 561 -6.11 -25.64 -1.03
C ASP A 561 -7.04 -24.80 -1.93
N ILE A 562 -7.05 -25.08 -3.26
CA ILE A 562 -7.99 -24.50 -4.21
C ILE A 562 -9.41 -25.05 -3.97
N ARG A 563 -10.36 -24.13 -3.85
CA ARG A 563 -11.78 -24.44 -3.69
C ARG A 563 -12.46 -24.50 -5.07
N GLU A 564 -13.03 -25.65 -5.40
CA GLU A 564 -13.71 -25.99 -6.68
C GLU A 564 -14.89 -25.07 -7.08
N ASP A 565 -15.31 -24.17 -6.20
CA ASP A 565 -16.51 -23.33 -6.35
C ASP A 565 -16.22 -21.96 -5.71
N ALA A 566 -16.38 -20.88 -6.48
CA ALA A 566 -16.20 -19.51 -6.00
C ALA A 566 -17.03 -19.22 -4.75
N LYS A 567 -18.25 -19.79 -4.65
CA LYS A 567 -19.14 -19.63 -3.48
C LYS A 567 -18.69 -20.40 -2.24
N ARG A 568 -17.60 -21.15 -2.34
CA ARG A 568 -16.94 -21.80 -1.20
C ARG A 568 -15.65 -21.10 -0.78
N ALA A 569 -15.21 -20.07 -1.51
CA ALA A 569 -14.07 -19.22 -1.16
C ALA A 569 -14.22 -18.61 0.24
N SER A 570 -13.12 -18.08 0.79
CA SER A 570 -13.24 -17.18 1.93
C SER A 570 -14.10 -15.97 1.56
N LYS A 571 -14.74 -15.36 2.56
CA LYS A 571 -15.49 -14.11 2.36
C LYS A 571 -14.59 -13.02 1.78
N GLN A 572 -13.35 -12.99 2.26
CA GLN A 572 -12.27 -12.13 1.79
C GLN A 572 -12.02 -12.27 0.30
N LEU A 573 -11.77 -13.49 -0.19
CA LEU A 573 -11.54 -13.76 -1.61
C LEU A 573 -12.79 -13.46 -2.46
N MET A 574 -14.00 -13.75 -1.98
CA MET A 574 -15.24 -13.37 -2.71
C MET A 574 -15.37 -11.85 -2.85
N PHE A 575 -15.21 -11.09 -1.76
CA PHE A 575 -15.35 -9.64 -1.82
C PHE A 575 -14.23 -8.99 -2.64
N ALA A 576 -12.98 -9.40 -2.45
CA ALA A 576 -11.84 -8.91 -3.22
C ALA A 576 -12.00 -9.19 -4.73
N ALA A 577 -12.49 -10.37 -5.10
CA ALA A 577 -12.77 -10.71 -6.50
C ALA A 577 -13.86 -9.82 -7.12
N ALA A 578 -14.94 -9.52 -6.38
CA ALA A 578 -15.99 -8.61 -6.85
C ALA A 578 -15.48 -7.18 -7.05
N VAL A 579 -14.65 -6.69 -6.12
CA VAL A 579 -14.00 -5.37 -6.21
C VAL A 579 -13.03 -5.29 -7.40
N ALA A 580 -12.22 -6.34 -7.61
CA ALA A 580 -11.27 -6.41 -8.72
C ALA A 580 -11.98 -6.47 -10.09
N GLU A 581 -13.03 -7.29 -10.22
CA GLU A 581 -13.82 -7.36 -11.46
C GLU A 581 -14.50 -6.02 -11.78
N PHE A 582 -14.99 -5.31 -10.75
CA PHE A 582 -15.56 -3.97 -10.92
C PHE A 582 -14.52 -2.95 -11.39
N ALA A 583 -13.32 -2.95 -10.80
CA ALA A 583 -12.22 -2.09 -11.22
C ALA A 583 -11.78 -2.40 -12.67
N GLU A 584 -11.62 -3.68 -13.02
CA GLU A 584 -11.30 -4.13 -14.39
C GLU A 584 -12.35 -3.65 -15.42
N ILE A 585 -13.65 -3.67 -15.08
CA ILE A 585 -14.73 -3.12 -15.94
C ILE A 585 -14.62 -1.60 -16.08
N LEU A 586 -14.44 -0.87 -14.97
CA LEU A 586 -14.32 0.59 -14.98
C LEU A 586 -13.11 1.07 -15.77
N ARG A 587 -11.99 0.33 -15.74
CA ARG A 587 -10.79 0.66 -16.51
C ARG A 587 -10.78 0.20 -17.97
N GLU A 588 -11.88 -0.40 -18.44
CA GLU A 588 -12.00 -0.98 -19.79
C GLU A 588 -10.95 -2.08 -20.09
N SER A 589 -10.60 -2.91 -19.09
CA SER A 589 -9.56 -3.94 -19.22
C SER A 589 -9.82 -4.91 -20.39
N PRO A 590 -8.79 -5.23 -21.20
CA PRO A 590 -8.93 -6.13 -22.35
C PRO A 590 -9.23 -7.59 -21.96
N HIS A 591 -9.05 -7.94 -20.67
CA HIS A 591 -9.33 -9.28 -20.14
C HIS A 591 -10.80 -9.45 -19.71
N VAL A 592 -11.58 -8.37 -19.64
CA VAL A 592 -13.02 -8.42 -19.31
C VAL A 592 -13.81 -8.89 -20.52
N SER A 593 -14.29 -10.14 -20.47
CA SER A 593 -15.08 -10.73 -21.56
C SER A 593 -16.50 -10.15 -21.68
N SER A 594 -17.10 -9.72 -20.55
CA SER A 594 -18.38 -9.01 -20.47
C SER A 594 -18.57 -8.39 -19.09
N ALA A 595 -19.15 -7.20 -19.01
CA ALA A 595 -19.51 -6.58 -17.73
C ALA A 595 -20.80 -7.20 -17.15
N ASP A 596 -20.66 -8.16 -16.22
CA ASP A 596 -21.77 -8.80 -15.50
C ASP A 596 -21.92 -8.23 -14.09
N PHE A 597 -22.44 -7.00 -14.01
CA PHE A 597 -22.67 -6.31 -12.73
C PHE A 597 -23.59 -7.09 -11.77
N ASP A 598 -24.51 -7.93 -12.26
CA ASP A 598 -25.38 -8.75 -11.41
C ASP A 598 -24.57 -9.83 -10.68
N ALA A 599 -23.59 -10.44 -11.36
CA ALA A 599 -22.66 -11.39 -10.75
C ALA A 599 -21.75 -10.73 -9.69
N ILE A 600 -21.25 -9.53 -9.97
CA ILE A 600 -20.46 -8.73 -9.01
C ILE A 600 -21.28 -8.43 -7.75
N ILE A 601 -22.53 -7.98 -7.91
CA ILE A 601 -23.44 -7.69 -6.79
C ILE A 601 -23.73 -8.95 -5.98
N GLU A 602 -23.97 -10.11 -6.62
CA GLU A 602 -24.18 -11.38 -5.92
C GLU A 602 -22.95 -11.79 -5.10
N LEU A 603 -21.76 -11.71 -5.71
CA LEU A 603 -20.49 -12.10 -5.10
C LEU A 603 -20.10 -11.17 -3.93
N ALA A 604 -20.27 -9.85 -4.10
CA ALA A 604 -20.04 -8.86 -3.06
C ALA A 604 -20.99 -9.06 -1.86
N ASN A 605 -22.25 -9.45 -2.09
CA ASN A 605 -23.19 -9.75 -1.01
C ASN A 605 -22.84 -11.02 -0.22
N GLU A 606 -22.31 -12.05 -0.88
CA GLU A 606 -21.80 -13.26 -0.19
C GLU A 606 -20.50 -12.96 0.59
N GLY A 607 -19.62 -12.16 0.00
CA GLY A 607 -18.30 -11.80 0.53
C GLY A 607 -18.30 -10.77 1.68
N LYS A 608 -19.22 -9.79 1.69
CA LYS A 608 -19.13 -8.65 2.61
C LYS A 608 -19.14 -9.04 4.09
N VAL A 609 -18.51 -8.20 4.90
CA VAL A 609 -18.64 -8.16 6.36
C VAL A 609 -20.02 -7.58 6.70
N GLU A 610 -20.75 -8.22 7.60
CA GLU A 610 -22.12 -7.83 7.94
C GLU A 610 -22.11 -6.57 8.83
N GLY A 611 -22.72 -5.49 8.35
CA GLY A 611 -22.70 -4.18 9.00
C GLY A 611 -21.50 -3.30 8.65
N ASP A 612 -20.64 -3.70 7.70
CA ASP A 612 -19.62 -2.82 7.14
C ASP A 612 -20.26 -1.85 6.12
N GLU A 613 -20.40 -0.59 6.53
CA GLU A 613 -21.02 0.46 5.73
C GLU A 613 -20.22 0.82 4.45
N TRP A 614 -18.93 0.44 4.33
CA TRP A 614 -18.14 0.68 3.11
C TRP A 614 -18.41 -0.40 2.08
N MET A 615 -18.45 -1.67 2.51
CA MET A 615 -18.82 -2.80 1.65
C MET A 615 -20.28 -2.73 1.18
N GLU A 616 -21.18 -2.11 1.96
CA GLU A 616 -22.56 -1.84 1.55
C GLU A 616 -22.67 -0.64 0.57
N GLU A 617 -21.86 0.39 0.76
CA GLU A 617 -21.74 1.49 -0.21
C GLU A 617 -21.18 0.99 -1.55
N PHE A 618 -20.14 0.14 -1.54
CA PHE A 618 -19.56 -0.47 -2.73
C PHE A 618 -20.63 -1.11 -3.63
N ILE A 619 -21.51 -1.96 -3.06
CA ILE A 619 -22.60 -2.60 -3.82
C ILE A 619 -23.52 -1.57 -4.47
N THR A 620 -23.81 -0.46 -3.77
CA THR A 620 -24.62 0.65 -4.28
C THR A 620 -23.90 1.41 -5.42
N LEU A 621 -22.57 1.52 -5.37
CA LEU A 621 -21.74 2.09 -6.44
C LEU A 621 -21.72 1.18 -7.67
N VAL A 622 -21.68 -0.15 -7.50
CA VAL A 622 -21.81 -1.13 -8.59
C VAL A 622 -23.18 -1.03 -9.28
N GLU A 623 -24.28 -0.94 -8.51
CA GLU A 623 -25.63 -0.68 -9.05
C GLU A 623 -25.71 0.66 -9.81
N THR A 624 -25.05 1.70 -9.30
CA THR A 624 -24.99 3.02 -9.94
C THR A 624 -24.24 2.96 -11.27
N ALA A 625 -23.07 2.31 -11.30
CA ALA A 625 -22.31 2.07 -12.52
C ALA A 625 -23.11 1.23 -13.54
N GLN A 626 -23.76 0.14 -13.12
CA GLN A 626 -24.64 -0.65 -13.97
C GLN A 626 -25.70 0.21 -14.66
N SER A 627 -26.31 1.16 -13.93
CA SER A 627 -27.28 2.10 -14.50
C SER A 627 -26.65 3.07 -15.51
N LEU A 628 -25.43 3.56 -15.25
CA LEU A 628 -24.69 4.46 -16.15
C LEU A 628 -24.26 3.75 -17.45
N TYR A 629 -23.72 2.54 -17.37
CA TYR A 629 -23.39 1.72 -18.54
C TYR A 629 -24.64 1.37 -19.37
N GLY A 630 -25.80 1.16 -18.72
CA GLY A 630 -27.08 0.90 -19.39
C GLY A 630 -27.71 2.12 -20.10
N MET A 631 -27.14 3.32 -19.95
CA MET A 631 -27.60 4.54 -20.62
C MET A 631 -26.77 4.95 -21.86
N ASN A 632 -25.57 4.37 -22.02
CA ASN A 632 -24.66 4.61 -23.15
C ASN A 632 -24.88 3.62 -24.31
#